data_AF-A0A0V8HX95-F1
#
_entry.id   AF-A0A0V8HX95-F1
#
_cell.length_a   1.000
_cell.length_b   1.000
_cell.length_c   1.000
_cell.angle_alpha   90.00
_cell.angle_beta   90.00
_cell.angle_gamma   90.00
#
_symmetry.space_group_name_H-M   'P 1'
#
loop_
_entity.id
_entity.type
_entity.pdbx_description
1 polymer ?
#
loop_
_entity_poly.entity_id
_entity_poly.type
_entity_poly.pdbx_seq_one_letter_code
_entity_poly.pdbx_strand_id
1 'polypeptide(L)'
;MCCTFKALIQSSCDIDRRCKIIKGEIVEIESIAVRADYCFGVQPLRLDGLKKVNFIFAPNGAGKSTISNMLARQPADANQRETWDVARTNLPIRVFNEAYRSRVLTERVNGIFTIGETSTTINDQILAVKKEIRDRTTNRDKWRQEIGPGPDENNPIGLLGEIESYRLAARKEIFSAHKNIDESLIPIVFEGYRGSQDKLFDEARKRFGEMETSNSDVDWETLKTRARSLSKGKKTRVKLPEIRTVNLISAGDIAEVASKSFHGQDGKFAELIQHLKNEDWVSKGRDYVDDAQGKCPFCQNQAPANLEQDLTQYFEGGFDSALQRSIKIEDAVKVLAVKLEDEISTLEVALSQDIEVIEDDFAPAISHVREAVKLLLSELRERSSHPTQPIEVSDVDVVLSELVKLIDAENERIEQHNQIVRNVGVERTKLINDGWIAFLSGTAVSIEMKKFNGFETR
;
A
#
# COMPACT_ATOMS: atom_id res chain seq x y z
N MET A 1 43.49 16.02 -80.59
CA MET A 1 44.12 15.08 -79.63
C MET A 1 43.23 13.85 -79.59
N CYS A 2 43.75 12.74 -80.10
CA CYS A 2 43.06 11.47 -80.26
C CYS A 2 42.92 10.83 -78.87
N CYS A 3 41.69 10.59 -78.39
CA CYS A 3 41.45 9.73 -77.25
C CYS A 3 40.45 8.65 -77.65
N THR A 4 41.00 7.59 -78.22
CA THR A 4 40.49 6.22 -78.21
C THR A 4 40.07 5.82 -76.79
N PHE A 5 38.79 5.50 -76.57
CA PHE A 5 38.39 4.69 -75.42
C PHE A 5 37.38 3.61 -75.82
N LYS A 6 37.98 2.43 -76.05
CA LYS A 6 37.56 1.06 -75.71
C LYS A 6 36.09 0.86 -75.31
N ALA A 7 35.38 0.11 -76.15
CA ALA A 7 34.10 -0.49 -75.82
C ALA A 7 34.23 -1.41 -74.60
N LEU A 8 33.44 -1.14 -73.56
CA LEU A 8 33.10 -2.09 -72.52
C LEU A 8 31.76 -2.72 -72.90
N ILE A 9 31.85 -3.94 -73.44
CA ILE A 9 30.74 -4.89 -73.42
C ILE A 9 30.59 -5.29 -71.96
N GLN A 10 29.59 -4.75 -71.28
CA GLN A 10 29.16 -5.28 -69.99
C GLN A 10 27.74 -5.79 -70.16
N SER A 11 27.68 -7.12 -70.29
CA SER A 11 26.48 -7.93 -70.23
C SER A 11 25.78 -7.69 -68.89
N SER A 12 24.67 -6.95 -68.91
CA SER A 12 23.71 -6.96 -67.81
C SER A 12 22.96 -8.30 -67.86
N CYS A 13 23.44 -9.23 -67.04
CA CYS A 13 22.75 -10.47 -66.73
C CYS A 13 21.79 -10.15 -65.58
N ASP A 14 20.53 -9.88 -65.91
CA ASP A 14 19.45 -9.83 -64.93
C ASP A 14 18.94 -11.25 -64.69
N ILE A 15 18.87 -11.59 -63.41
CA ILE A 15 18.29 -12.81 -62.88
C ILE A 15 16.79 -12.79 -63.19
N ASP A 16 16.28 -13.91 -63.70
CA ASP A 16 14.86 -14.22 -63.94
C ASP A 16 14.17 -13.60 -65.17
N ARG A 17 14.57 -14.09 -66.35
CA ARG A 17 13.65 -14.70 -67.33
C ARG A 17 14.46 -15.36 -68.44
N ARG A 18 14.12 -16.61 -68.75
CA ARG A 18 14.71 -17.46 -69.80
C ARG A 18 15.06 -16.63 -71.04
N CYS A 19 16.35 -16.42 -71.25
CA CYS A 19 16.88 -15.91 -72.51
C CYS A 19 16.69 -17.01 -73.55
N LYS A 20 15.47 -17.13 -74.09
CA LYS A 20 15.26 -17.82 -75.37
C LYS A 20 15.99 -16.96 -76.38
N ILE A 21 17.22 -17.36 -76.70
CA ILE A 21 17.86 -16.97 -77.94
C ILE A 21 16.94 -17.51 -79.03
N ILE A 22 16.00 -16.67 -79.46
CA ILE A 22 15.35 -16.84 -80.74
C ILE A 22 16.52 -16.71 -81.72
N LYS A 23 17.01 -17.84 -82.24
CA LYS A 23 17.84 -17.89 -83.45
C LYS A 23 16.97 -17.40 -84.61
N GLY A 24 16.58 -16.14 -84.55
CA GLY A 24 16.09 -15.39 -85.69
C GLY A 24 17.33 -14.83 -86.37
N GLU A 25 17.39 -14.96 -87.68
CA GLU A 25 18.34 -14.25 -88.51
C GLU A 25 18.45 -12.79 -88.03
N ILE A 26 19.66 -12.31 -87.75
CA ILE A 26 19.85 -10.90 -87.42
C ILE A 26 19.57 -10.15 -88.72
N VAL A 27 18.46 -9.43 -88.75
CA VAL A 27 18.11 -8.63 -89.92
C VAL A 27 18.70 -7.24 -89.69
N GLU A 28 19.86 -6.99 -90.29
CA GLU A 28 20.45 -5.65 -90.31
C GLU A 28 19.69 -4.77 -91.30
N ILE A 29 19.63 -3.47 -90.99
CA ILE A 29 19.03 -2.49 -91.90
C ILE A 29 20.04 -2.24 -93.01
N GLU A 30 19.81 -2.79 -94.22
CA GLU A 30 20.72 -2.59 -95.37
C GLU A 30 20.43 -1.30 -96.13
N SER A 31 19.16 -0.90 -96.18
CA SER A 31 18.72 0.35 -96.82
C SER A 31 17.51 0.94 -96.10
N ILE A 32 17.39 2.26 -96.13
CA ILE A 32 16.19 2.98 -95.70
C ILE A 32 15.71 3.93 -96.78
N ALA A 33 14.40 4.05 -96.93
CA ALA A 33 13.75 4.99 -97.82
C ALA A 33 12.91 5.98 -97.01
N VAL A 34 13.17 7.26 -97.23
CA VAL A 34 12.61 8.38 -96.46
C VAL A 34 11.84 9.28 -97.40
N ARG A 35 10.51 9.36 -97.24
CA ARG A 35 9.68 10.34 -97.95
C ARG A 35 9.38 11.50 -97.02
N ALA A 36 10.00 12.64 -97.30
CA ALA A 36 9.67 13.89 -96.65
C ALA A 36 9.72 14.99 -97.70
N ASP A 37 8.57 15.29 -98.30
CA ASP A 37 8.46 16.20 -99.45
C ASP A 37 9.08 17.57 -99.17
N TYR A 38 9.00 18.02 -97.91
CA TYR A 38 9.56 19.29 -97.44
C TYR A 38 11.09 19.28 -97.27
N CYS A 39 11.73 18.11 -97.21
CA CYS A 39 13.19 17.96 -97.03
C CYS A 39 13.91 17.36 -98.23
N PHE A 40 13.28 16.42 -98.94
CA PHE A 40 13.92 15.59 -99.97
C PHE A 40 13.24 15.73 -101.35
N GLY A 41 12.16 16.51 -101.44
CA GLY A 41 11.38 16.68 -102.67
C GLY A 41 10.49 15.48 -102.99
N VAL A 42 9.97 15.44 -104.22
CA VAL A 42 8.97 14.43 -104.67
C VAL A 42 9.54 13.01 -104.74
N GLN A 43 10.87 12.86 -104.76
CA GLN A 43 11.51 11.55 -104.73
C GLN A 43 11.99 11.19 -103.31
N PRO A 44 11.76 9.95 -102.85
CA PRO A 44 12.27 9.49 -101.56
C PRO A 44 13.80 9.56 -101.52
N LEU A 45 14.35 10.05 -100.42
CA LEU A 45 15.75 9.86 -100.12
C LEU A 45 15.98 8.39 -99.78
N ARG A 46 16.77 7.70 -100.61
CA ARG A 46 17.20 6.33 -100.36
C ARG A 46 18.64 6.33 -99.88
N LEU A 47 18.88 5.75 -98.70
CA LEU A 47 20.20 5.50 -98.16
C LEU A 47 20.45 4.00 -98.20
N ASP A 48 21.34 3.57 -99.09
CA ASP A 48 21.75 2.16 -99.25
C ASP A 48 23.12 1.92 -98.57
N GLY A 49 23.42 0.66 -98.25
CA GLY A 49 24.72 0.25 -97.72
C GLY A 49 24.94 0.58 -96.23
N LEU A 50 23.85 0.64 -95.45
CA LEU A 50 23.91 0.89 -94.01
C LEU A 50 24.58 -0.27 -93.26
N LYS A 51 25.34 0.06 -92.21
CA LYS A 51 26.05 -0.90 -91.33
C LYS A 51 25.50 -0.83 -89.91
N LYS A 52 26.01 -1.67 -89.00
CA LYS A 52 25.67 -1.64 -87.57
C LYS A 52 25.86 -0.27 -86.89
N VAL A 53 26.83 0.52 -87.34
CA VAL A 53 27.08 1.90 -86.87
C VAL A 53 27.19 2.80 -88.09
N ASN A 54 26.34 3.82 -88.16
CA ASN A 54 26.32 4.79 -89.26
C ASN A 54 26.51 6.20 -88.71
N PHE A 55 27.35 6.98 -89.37
CA PHE A 55 27.51 8.41 -89.10
C PHE A 55 27.00 9.19 -90.31
N ILE A 56 25.92 9.95 -90.12
CA ILE A 56 25.28 10.73 -91.18
C ILE A 56 25.67 12.20 -91.00
N PHE A 57 26.47 12.72 -91.94
CA PHE A 57 26.87 14.12 -91.98
C PHE A 57 26.23 14.81 -93.19
N ALA A 58 25.68 15.99 -92.95
CA ALA A 58 25.08 16.83 -94.00
C ALA A 58 25.05 18.29 -93.54
N PRO A 59 24.88 19.27 -94.44
CA PRO A 59 24.68 20.68 -94.09
C PRO A 59 23.42 20.91 -93.23
N ASN A 60 23.31 22.09 -92.63
CA ASN A 60 22.09 22.49 -91.93
C ASN A 60 20.93 22.59 -92.93
N GLY A 61 19.73 22.15 -92.54
CA GLY A 61 18.57 22.08 -93.43
C GLY A 61 18.49 20.83 -94.31
N ALA A 62 19.55 20.00 -94.40
CA ALA A 62 19.56 18.79 -95.24
C ALA A 62 18.77 17.58 -94.67
N GLY A 63 17.89 17.79 -93.68
CA GLY A 63 17.00 16.72 -93.17
C GLY A 63 17.60 15.74 -92.15
N LYS A 64 18.79 15.98 -91.59
CA LYS A 64 19.42 15.09 -90.56
C LYS A 64 18.51 14.80 -89.36
N SER A 65 17.85 15.83 -88.85
CA SER A 65 16.94 15.71 -87.70
C SER A 65 15.71 14.88 -88.08
N THR A 66 15.19 15.03 -89.30
CA THR A 66 14.09 14.23 -89.83
C THR A 66 14.44 12.74 -89.86
N ILE A 67 15.60 12.39 -90.42
CA ILE A 67 16.09 11.00 -90.48
C ILE A 67 16.30 10.44 -89.07
N SER A 68 16.98 11.17 -88.19
CA SER A 68 17.26 10.69 -86.83
C SER A 68 15.99 10.51 -85.99
N ASN A 69 15.02 11.41 -86.10
CA ASN A 69 13.75 11.31 -85.37
C ASN A 69 12.89 10.15 -85.88
N MET A 70 12.84 9.93 -87.20
CA MET A 70 12.13 8.79 -87.79
C MET A 70 12.79 7.45 -87.43
N LEU A 71 14.13 7.37 -87.41
CA LEU A 71 14.82 6.17 -86.93
C LEU A 71 14.60 5.91 -85.43
N ALA A 72 14.53 6.97 -84.61
CA ALA A 72 14.26 6.87 -83.18
C ALA A 72 12.82 6.43 -82.87
N ARG A 73 11.91 6.62 -83.83
CA ARG A 73 10.48 6.34 -83.71
C ARG A 73 10.01 5.59 -84.97
N GLN A 74 10.25 4.29 -85.01
CA GLN A 74 9.69 3.45 -86.08
C GLN A 74 8.15 3.59 -86.07
N PRO A 75 7.51 3.89 -87.21
CA PRO A 75 6.07 4.09 -87.26
C PRO A 75 5.33 2.78 -86.97
N ALA A 76 4.53 2.78 -85.90
CA ALA A 76 3.71 1.63 -85.53
C ALA A 76 2.48 1.49 -86.46
N ASP A 77 1.86 2.62 -86.80
CA ASP A 77 0.59 2.72 -87.54
C ASP A 77 0.77 2.73 -89.07
N ALA A 78 -0.19 2.14 -89.80
CA ALA A 78 -0.14 1.97 -91.25
C ALA A 78 -0.07 3.30 -92.03
N ASN A 79 -0.78 4.35 -91.59
CA ASN A 79 -0.79 5.65 -92.27
C ASN A 79 0.54 6.41 -92.13
N GLN A 80 1.32 6.15 -91.08
CA GLN A 80 2.66 6.73 -90.93
C GLN A 80 3.71 6.01 -91.79
N ARG A 81 3.38 4.83 -92.34
CA ARG A 81 4.25 4.08 -93.28
C ARG A 81 4.20 4.63 -94.69
N GLU A 82 3.27 5.54 -95.01
CA GLU A 82 3.22 6.21 -96.32
C GLU A 82 4.42 7.17 -96.52
N THR A 83 4.98 7.69 -95.42
CA THR A 83 6.13 8.61 -95.43
C THR A 83 7.47 7.92 -95.10
N TRP A 84 7.44 6.72 -94.52
CA TRP A 84 8.66 5.99 -94.14
C TRP A 84 8.46 4.48 -94.16
N ASP A 85 9.37 3.77 -94.84
CA ASP A 85 9.38 2.31 -94.80
C ASP A 85 9.96 1.81 -93.47
N VAL A 86 9.17 1.09 -92.67
CA VAL A 86 9.63 0.50 -91.40
C VAL A 86 10.91 -0.29 -91.65
N ALA A 87 11.97 0.07 -90.93
CA ALA A 87 13.24 -0.60 -91.06
C ALA A 87 13.07 -2.05 -90.57
N ARG A 88 13.23 -3.00 -91.48
CA ARG A 88 13.09 -4.43 -91.17
C ARG A 88 14.29 -4.85 -90.33
N THR A 89 14.19 -4.74 -89.01
CA THR A 89 15.22 -5.19 -88.09
C THR A 89 14.61 -5.74 -86.80
N ASN A 90 15.27 -6.74 -86.22
CA ASN A 90 15.01 -7.27 -84.88
C ASN A 90 15.97 -6.70 -83.82
N LEU A 91 16.82 -5.74 -84.19
CA LEU A 91 17.75 -5.08 -83.29
C LEU A 91 17.17 -3.76 -82.72
N PRO A 92 17.46 -3.41 -81.45
CA PRO A 92 17.05 -2.13 -80.90
C PRO A 92 17.80 -0.99 -81.60
N ILE A 93 17.05 -0.10 -82.26
CA ILE A 93 17.61 1.10 -82.91
C ILE A 93 17.92 2.14 -81.82
N ARG A 94 19.20 2.47 -81.65
CA ARG A 94 19.64 3.54 -80.74
C ARG A 94 20.05 4.76 -81.54
N VAL A 95 19.32 5.85 -81.35
CA VAL A 95 19.62 7.13 -81.99
C VAL A 95 20.16 8.11 -80.96
N PHE A 96 21.39 8.56 -81.17
CA PHE A 96 21.98 9.63 -80.40
C PHE A 96 21.69 10.98 -81.08
N ASN A 97 20.61 11.64 -80.66
CA ASN A 97 20.21 12.96 -81.15
C ASN A 97 19.95 13.93 -79.99
N GLU A 98 19.61 15.17 -80.32
CA GLU A 98 19.29 16.22 -79.33
C GLU A 98 18.14 15.81 -78.38
N ALA A 99 17.11 15.14 -78.90
CA ALA A 99 15.98 14.64 -78.11
C ALA A 99 16.38 13.52 -77.11
N TYR A 100 17.43 12.75 -77.39
CA TYR A 100 18.00 11.80 -76.43
C TYR A 100 18.79 12.55 -75.34
N ARG A 101 19.63 13.53 -75.75
CA ARG A 101 20.43 14.34 -74.82
C ARG A 101 19.54 15.08 -73.82
N SER A 102 18.46 15.71 -74.27
CA SER A 102 17.56 16.49 -73.41
C SER A 102 16.81 15.66 -72.36
N ARG A 103 16.57 14.38 -72.62
CA ARG A 103 15.88 13.47 -71.67
C ARG A 103 16.81 12.93 -70.59
N VAL A 104 18.01 12.52 -70.98
CA VAL A 104 18.93 11.81 -70.08
C VAL A 104 19.81 12.76 -69.28
N LEU A 105 20.13 13.94 -69.83
CA LEU A 105 20.96 14.94 -69.18
C LEU A 105 20.06 16.05 -68.63
N THR A 106 19.58 15.87 -67.40
CA THR A 106 18.92 16.96 -66.66
C THR A 106 19.94 17.69 -65.79
N GLU A 107 20.17 18.95 -66.12
CA GLU A 107 21.02 19.85 -65.34
C GLU A 107 20.17 20.50 -64.26
N ARG A 108 20.23 19.98 -63.01
CA ARG A 108 19.51 20.55 -61.87
C ARG A 108 20.35 21.53 -61.06
N VAL A 109 21.68 21.41 -61.15
CA VAL A 109 22.68 22.30 -60.53
C VAL A 109 23.86 22.41 -61.51
N ASN A 110 24.37 23.62 -61.76
CA ASN A 110 25.50 23.85 -62.68
C ASN A 110 26.66 22.86 -62.39
N GLY A 111 26.96 21.99 -63.36
CA GLY A 111 28.09 21.06 -63.31
C GLY A 111 27.83 19.67 -62.72
N ILE A 112 26.63 19.34 -62.24
CA ILE A 112 26.29 17.99 -61.74
C ILE A 112 25.26 17.33 -62.65
N PHE A 113 25.71 16.34 -63.43
CA PHE A 113 24.86 15.53 -64.32
C PHE A 113 24.47 14.21 -63.64
N THR A 114 23.21 14.08 -63.23
CA THR A 114 22.63 12.82 -62.77
C THR A 114 22.17 11.98 -63.96
N ILE A 115 22.69 10.75 -64.08
CA ILE A 115 22.32 9.80 -65.13
C ILE A 115 21.36 8.77 -64.52
N GLY A 116 20.09 8.74 -64.97
CA GLY A 116 19.12 7.69 -64.66
C GLY A 116 17.80 8.17 -64.04
N GLU A 117 16.68 7.76 -64.63
CA GLU A 117 15.31 8.15 -64.26
C GLU A 117 14.94 7.76 -62.81
N THR A 118 15.47 6.65 -62.28
CA THR A 118 15.14 6.10 -60.95
C THR A 118 15.67 6.90 -59.76
N SER A 119 16.67 7.76 -59.96
CA SER A 119 17.32 8.53 -58.89
C SER A 119 16.49 9.72 -58.38
N THR A 120 15.48 10.15 -59.13
CA THR A 120 14.71 11.36 -58.81
C THR A 120 13.64 11.09 -57.75
N THR A 121 12.86 10.02 -57.90
CA THR A 121 11.75 9.67 -57.00
C THR A 121 12.19 9.36 -55.56
N ILE A 122 13.30 8.64 -55.39
CA ILE A 122 13.82 8.28 -54.05
C ILE A 122 14.28 9.54 -53.30
N ASN A 123 14.91 10.48 -54.00
CA ASN A 123 15.36 11.74 -53.39
C ASN A 123 14.18 12.61 -52.96
N ASP A 124 13.10 12.65 -53.73
CA ASP A 124 11.88 13.37 -53.37
C ASP A 124 11.23 12.78 -52.11
N GLN A 125 11.22 11.45 -51.96
CA GLN A 125 10.76 10.77 -50.73
C GLN A 125 11.62 11.11 -49.51
N ILE A 126 12.95 11.13 -49.66
CA ILE A 126 13.87 11.52 -48.57
C ILE A 126 13.62 12.97 -48.14
N LEU A 127 13.38 13.89 -49.09
CA LEU A 127 13.07 15.28 -48.78
C LEU A 127 11.74 15.42 -48.03
N ALA A 128 10.72 14.63 -48.40
CA ALA A 128 9.43 14.61 -47.72
C ALA A 128 9.57 14.13 -46.26
N VAL A 129 10.28 13.02 -46.02
CA VAL A 129 10.50 12.49 -44.65
C VAL A 129 11.32 13.49 -43.81
N LYS A 130 12.36 14.11 -44.38
CA LYS A 130 13.14 15.16 -43.69
C LYS A 130 12.31 16.39 -43.35
N LYS A 131 11.29 16.71 -44.16
CA LYS A 131 10.34 17.79 -43.84
C LYS A 131 9.44 17.38 -42.68
N GLU A 132 8.89 16.18 -42.70
CA GLU A 132 8.03 15.68 -41.62
C GLU A 132 8.77 15.59 -40.27
N ILE A 133 10.02 15.13 -40.26
CA ILE A 133 10.87 15.11 -39.05
C ILE A 133 11.04 16.53 -38.50
N ARG A 134 11.32 17.52 -39.37
CA ARG A 134 11.44 18.92 -38.95
C ARG A 134 10.15 19.43 -38.35
N ASP A 135 9.01 19.23 -39.02
CA ASP A 135 7.71 19.70 -38.56
C ASP A 135 7.32 19.07 -37.21
N ARG A 136 7.54 17.76 -37.04
CA ARG A 136 7.31 17.05 -35.76
C ARG A 136 8.24 17.54 -34.65
N THR A 137 9.51 17.81 -34.97
CA THR A 137 10.50 18.32 -34.00
C THR A 137 10.09 19.72 -33.53
N THR A 138 9.72 20.60 -34.46
CA THR A 138 9.22 21.94 -34.13
C THR A 138 7.96 21.88 -33.27
N ASN A 139 7.01 20.99 -33.58
CA ASN A 139 5.81 20.83 -32.76
C ASN A 139 6.13 20.32 -31.36
N ARG A 140 7.01 19.33 -31.21
CA ARG A 140 7.47 18.84 -29.90
C ARG A 140 8.10 19.98 -29.09
N ASP A 141 8.94 20.79 -29.73
CA ASP A 141 9.64 21.88 -29.04
C ASP A 141 8.66 23.00 -28.63
N LYS A 142 7.62 23.28 -29.43
CA LYS A 142 6.49 24.14 -29.05
C LYS A 142 5.74 23.60 -27.83
N TRP A 143 5.30 22.34 -27.87
CA TRP A 143 4.62 21.71 -26.74
C TRP A 143 5.49 21.67 -25.48
N ARG A 144 6.81 21.49 -25.62
CA ARG A 144 7.76 21.58 -24.50
C ARG A 144 7.85 22.99 -23.92
N GLN A 145 7.71 24.03 -24.72
CA GLN A 145 7.65 25.42 -24.22
C GLN A 145 6.31 25.74 -23.57
N GLU A 146 5.21 25.22 -24.10
CA GLU A 146 3.85 25.43 -23.57
C GLU A 146 3.60 24.67 -22.27
N ILE A 147 3.99 23.39 -22.17
CA ILE A 147 3.77 22.54 -20.98
C ILE A 147 4.90 22.71 -19.96
N GLY A 148 6.15 22.72 -20.43
CA GLY A 148 7.36 23.11 -19.70
C GLY A 148 7.75 22.32 -18.45
N PRO A 149 8.51 21.22 -18.58
CA PRO A 149 9.44 20.88 -17.50
C PRO A 149 10.63 21.87 -17.43
N GLY A 150 10.81 22.75 -18.43
CA GLY A 150 12.01 23.57 -18.56
C GLY A 150 13.26 22.74 -18.93
N PRO A 151 14.43 23.38 -19.09
CA PRO A 151 15.71 22.68 -19.20
C PRO A 151 16.22 22.16 -17.83
N ASP A 152 15.62 22.61 -16.73
CA ASP A 152 15.94 22.24 -15.35
C ASP A 152 14.66 21.79 -14.66
N GLU A 153 14.62 20.55 -14.16
CA GLU A 153 13.47 19.98 -13.45
C GLU A 153 13.07 20.81 -12.21
N ASN A 154 13.98 21.62 -11.67
CA ASN A 154 13.71 22.48 -10.51
C ASN A 154 13.14 23.85 -10.88
N ASN A 155 13.04 24.19 -12.18
CA ASN A 155 12.52 25.47 -12.64
C ASN A 155 11.60 25.28 -13.86
N PRO A 156 10.38 24.77 -13.63
CA PRO A 156 9.42 24.55 -14.71
C PRO A 156 9.03 25.88 -15.37
N ILE A 157 8.73 25.81 -16.66
CA ILE A 157 8.28 26.94 -17.50
C ILE A 157 6.90 26.63 -18.08
N GLY A 158 6.30 27.56 -18.83
CA GLY A 158 4.96 27.34 -19.40
C GLY A 158 3.91 27.07 -18.30
N LEU A 159 2.95 26.20 -18.58
CA LEU A 159 1.85 25.87 -17.67
C LEU A 159 2.31 25.32 -16.32
N LEU A 160 3.32 24.44 -16.29
CA LEU A 160 3.85 23.90 -15.02
C LEU A 160 4.53 24.99 -14.18
N GLY A 161 5.24 25.92 -14.83
CA GLY A 161 5.84 27.08 -14.16
C GLY A 161 4.78 28.03 -13.59
N GLU A 162 3.69 28.26 -14.34
CA GLU A 162 2.54 29.02 -13.86
C GLU A 162 1.91 28.37 -12.62
N ILE A 163 1.63 27.06 -12.66
CA ILE A 163 1.09 26.29 -11.52
C ILE A 163 1.99 26.43 -10.28
N GLU A 164 3.31 26.27 -10.43
CA GLU A 164 4.24 26.39 -9.30
C GLU A 164 4.30 27.83 -8.77
N SER A 165 4.24 28.83 -9.66
CA SER A 165 4.20 30.24 -9.24
C SER A 165 2.94 30.56 -8.42
N TYR A 166 1.78 30.03 -8.83
CA TYR A 166 0.52 30.15 -8.08
C TYR A 166 0.58 29.37 -6.76
N ARG A 167 1.15 28.16 -6.76
CA ARG A 167 1.37 27.37 -5.54
C ARG A 167 2.22 28.16 -4.54
N LEU A 168 3.32 28.74 -4.98
CA LEU A 168 4.23 29.53 -4.14
C LEU A 168 3.55 30.79 -3.59
N ALA A 169 2.78 31.49 -4.42
CA ALA A 169 2.02 32.68 -4.00
C ALA A 169 0.95 32.33 -2.96
N ALA A 170 0.11 31.33 -3.25
CA ALA A 170 -0.94 30.87 -2.35
C ALA A 170 -0.37 30.38 -1.02
N ARG A 171 0.72 29.60 -1.06
CA ARG A 171 1.43 29.13 0.14
C ARG A 171 1.87 30.28 1.04
N LYS A 172 2.48 31.32 0.47
CA LYS A 172 2.95 32.49 1.23
C LYS A 172 1.78 33.24 1.87
N GLU A 173 0.71 33.45 1.11
CA GLU A 173 -0.47 34.19 1.58
C GLU A 173 -1.21 33.43 2.68
N ILE A 174 -1.41 32.12 2.52
CA ILE A 174 -2.05 31.26 3.52
C ILE A 174 -1.22 31.19 4.79
N PHE A 175 0.11 31.08 4.67
CA PHE A 175 0.99 31.10 5.83
C PHE A 175 0.98 32.47 6.54
N SER A 176 0.86 33.57 5.79
CA SER A 176 0.68 34.92 6.34
C SER A 176 -0.65 35.02 7.10
N ALA A 177 -1.76 34.56 6.50
CA ALA A 177 -3.06 34.53 7.13
C ALA A 177 -3.07 33.71 8.43
N HIS A 178 -2.37 32.57 8.45
CA HIS A 178 -2.21 31.75 9.65
C HIS A 178 -1.50 32.52 10.78
N LYS A 179 -0.49 33.34 10.47
CA LYS A 179 0.23 34.15 11.47
C LYS A 179 -0.61 35.26 12.09
N ASN A 180 -1.67 35.69 11.40
CA ASN A 180 -2.57 36.74 11.90
C ASN A 180 -3.63 36.19 12.88
N ILE A 181 -3.65 34.87 13.10
CA ILE A 181 -4.52 34.21 14.07
C ILE A 181 -3.94 34.40 15.48
N ASP A 182 -4.81 34.47 16.48
CA ASP A 182 -4.42 34.59 17.88
C ASP A 182 -3.47 33.43 18.31
N GLU A 183 -2.36 33.80 18.96
CA GLU A 183 -1.31 32.88 19.38
C GLU A 183 -1.81 31.80 20.35
N SER A 184 -2.93 32.01 21.06
CA SER A 184 -3.52 30.99 21.93
C SER A 184 -4.23 29.86 21.18
N LEU A 185 -4.67 30.11 19.94
CA LEU A 185 -5.40 29.14 19.11
C LEU A 185 -4.46 28.33 18.20
N ILE A 186 -3.36 28.95 17.75
CA ILE A 186 -2.36 28.31 16.89
C ILE A 186 -1.85 26.97 17.48
N PRO A 187 -1.50 26.89 18.79
CA PRO A 187 -1.16 25.68 19.55
C PRO A 187 -2.16 24.52 19.46
N ILE A 188 -3.43 24.82 19.22
CA ILE A 188 -4.51 23.84 19.30
C ILE A 188 -4.99 23.47 17.90
N VAL A 189 -5.35 24.46 17.08
CA VAL A 189 -5.99 24.25 15.76
C VAL A 189 -4.99 23.73 14.72
N PHE A 190 -3.76 24.26 14.71
CA PHE A 190 -2.75 23.98 13.67
C PHE A 190 -1.62 23.08 14.18
N GLU A 191 -1.90 22.21 15.15
CA GLU A 191 -0.93 21.24 15.67
C GLU A 191 -0.37 20.35 14.56
N GLY A 192 0.96 20.24 14.46
CA GLY A 192 1.66 19.49 13.40
C GLY A 192 1.94 20.24 12.10
N TYR A 193 1.30 21.39 11.85
CA TYR A 193 1.39 22.11 10.56
C TYR A 193 2.21 23.41 10.63
N ARG A 194 2.59 23.89 11.82
CA ARG A 194 3.26 25.19 12.02
C ARG A 194 4.67 25.30 11.44
N GLY A 195 5.37 24.17 11.37
CA GLY A 195 6.80 24.13 11.02
C GLY A 195 7.08 24.12 9.52
N SER A 196 6.06 24.01 8.66
CA SER A 196 6.24 23.90 7.22
C SER A 196 5.08 24.56 6.47
N GLN A 197 5.41 25.52 5.63
CA GLN A 197 4.45 26.18 4.76
C GLN A 197 3.79 25.19 3.78
N ASP A 198 4.55 24.19 3.30
CA ASP A 198 4.04 23.10 2.47
C ASP A 198 2.96 22.30 3.19
N LYS A 199 3.26 21.81 4.39
CA LYS A 199 2.32 20.99 5.17
C LYS A 199 1.02 21.74 5.48
N LEU A 200 1.13 23.02 5.83
CA LEU A 200 -0.04 23.86 6.08
C LEU A 200 -0.89 24.03 4.81
N PHE A 201 -0.24 24.28 3.66
CA PHE A 201 -0.92 24.46 2.38
C PHE A 201 -1.62 23.18 1.91
N ASP A 202 -0.92 22.04 1.93
CA ASP A 202 -1.46 20.76 1.47
C ASP A 202 -2.66 20.33 2.33
N GLU A 203 -2.59 20.54 3.65
CA GLU A 203 -3.68 20.24 4.56
C GLU A 203 -4.87 21.21 4.39
N ALA A 204 -4.59 22.51 4.20
CA ALA A 204 -5.63 23.51 3.89
C ALA A 204 -6.36 23.15 2.60
N ARG A 205 -5.63 22.76 1.55
CA ARG A 205 -6.18 22.33 0.27
C ARG A 205 -7.07 21.10 0.42
N LYS A 206 -6.59 20.08 1.15
CA LYS A 206 -7.37 18.87 1.41
C LYS A 206 -8.70 19.20 2.08
N ARG A 207 -8.67 19.93 3.20
CA ARG A 207 -9.88 20.33 3.94
C ARG A 207 -10.80 21.23 3.14
N PHE A 208 -10.25 22.11 2.29
CA PHE A 208 -11.04 22.97 1.42
C PHE A 208 -11.82 22.17 0.36
N GLY A 209 -11.25 21.07 -0.16
CA GLY A 209 -11.93 20.17 -1.09
C GLY A 209 -13.04 19.33 -0.45
N GLU A 210 -12.92 19.04 0.86
CA GLU A 210 -13.92 18.31 1.65
C GLU A 210 -15.02 19.24 2.23
N MET A 211 -14.85 20.55 2.09
CA MET A 211 -15.75 21.55 2.66
C MET A 211 -16.98 21.73 1.76
N GLU A 212 -18.12 21.23 2.21
CA GLU A 212 -19.42 21.59 1.65
C GLU A 212 -19.60 23.11 1.75
N THR A 213 -20.07 23.77 0.68
CA THR A 213 -20.33 25.22 0.59
C THR A 213 -21.38 25.67 1.61
N SER A 214 -20.97 25.72 2.86
CA SER A 214 -21.73 26.15 4.02
C SER A 214 -20.91 27.28 4.59
N ASN A 215 -21.42 28.52 4.50
CA ASN A 215 -20.83 29.64 5.23
C ASN A 215 -20.96 29.31 6.71
N SER A 216 -19.88 28.86 7.34
CA SER A 216 -19.86 28.77 8.79
C SER A 216 -19.57 30.18 9.31
N ASP A 217 -20.54 30.77 10.00
CA ASP A 217 -20.38 32.03 10.73
C ASP A 217 -19.65 31.76 12.06
N VAL A 218 -18.45 31.17 11.96
CA VAL A 218 -17.64 30.79 13.12
C VAL A 218 -16.71 31.94 13.44
N ASP A 219 -17.00 32.63 14.54
CA ASP A 219 -16.26 33.76 15.04
C ASP A 219 -15.01 33.35 15.86
N TRP A 220 -13.89 34.03 15.61
CA TRP A 220 -12.59 33.78 16.25
C TRP A 220 -12.61 34.06 17.77
N GLU A 221 -13.39 35.05 18.25
CA GLU A 221 -13.50 35.33 19.69
C GLU A 221 -14.24 34.21 20.44
N THR A 222 -15.23 33.60 19.79
CA THR A 222 -15.91 32.41 20.29
C THR A 222 -14.95 31.22 20.43
N LEU A 223 -14.11 30.97 19.43
CA LEU A 223 -13.09 29.91 19.47
C LEU A 223 -12.05 30.16 20.57
N LYS A 224 -11.60 31.41 20.75
CA LYS A 224 -10.65 31.80 21.80
C LYS A 224 -11.19 31.55 23.19
N THR A 225 -12.47 31.83 23.42
CA THR A 225 -13.14 31.55 24.69
C THR A 225 -13.20 30.05 24.98
N ARG A 226 -13.55 29.25 23.98
CA ARG A 226 -13.57 27.77 24.08
C ARG A 226 -12.17 27.20 24.36
N ALA A 227 -11.15 27.70 23.68
CA ALA A 227 -9.76 27.28 23.87
C ALA A 227 -9.23 27.51 25.29
N ARG A 228 -9.56 28.65 25.91
CA ARG A 228 -9.18 28.94 27.31
C ARG A 228 -9.74 27.91 28.28
N SER A 229 -10.96 27.42 28.03
CA SER A 229 -11.62 26.40 28.85
C SER A 229 -10.92 25.03 28.77
N LEU A 230 -10.29 24.71 27.63
CA LEU A 230 -9.64 23.40 27.38
C LEU A 230 -8.22 23.26 27.93
N SER A 231 -7.58 24.35 28.37
CA SER A 231 -6.16 24.37 28.74
C SER A 231 -5.79 23.53 29.97
N LYS A 232 -6.77 23.01 30.73
CA LYS A 232 -6.57 22.15 31.91
C LYS A 232 -6.48 20.66 31.56
N GLY A 233 -5.67 20.32 30.57
CA GLY A 233 -5.54 18.97 30.01
C GLY A 233 -5.27 17.91 31.07
N LYS A 234 -6.26 17.04 31.29
CA LYS A 234 -6.13 15.81 32.09
C LYS A 234 -6.19 14.63 31.13
N LYS A 235 -5.37 13.60 31.34
CA LYS A 235 -5.41 12.36 30.56
C LYS A 235 -6.44 11.41 31.17
N THR A 236 -7.04 10.54 30.36
CA THR A 236 -7.92 9.50 30.88
C THR A 236 -7.14 8.49 31.71
N ARG A 237 -7.72 8.06 32.83
CA ARG A 237 -7.22 7.04 33.74
C ARG A 237 -7.90 5.69 33.47
N VAL A 238 -7.25 4.59 33.81
CA VAL A 238 -7.78 3.23 33.62
C VAL A 238 -8.45 2.78 34.92
N LYS A 239 -9.60 2.10 34.83
CA LYS A 239 -10.29 1.55 36.01
C LYS A 239 -9.46 0.43 36.65
N LEU A 240 -9.50 0.38 37.97
CA LEU A 240 -8.93 -0.71 38.76
C LEU A 240 -9.68 -2.02 38.46
N PRO A 241 -8.96 -3.17 38.47
CA PRO A 241 -9.57 -4.47 38.28
C PRO A 241 -10.52 -4.82 39.42
N GLU A 242 -11.61 -5.53 39.08
CA GLU A 242 -12.60 -6.00 40.05
C GLU A 242 -12.14 -7.30 40.71
N ILE A 243 -12.43 -7.45 42.01
CA ILE A 243 -12.29 -8.72 42.74
C ILE A 243 -13.56 -9.55 42.50
N ARG A 244 -13.40 -10.74 41.94
CA ARG A 244 -14.51 -11.65 41.58
C ARG A 244 -14.62 -12.82 42.53
N THR A 245 -13.51 -13.18 43.18
CA THR A 245 -13.48 -14.27 44.15
C THR A 245 -14.10 -13.78 45.46
N VAL A 246 -15.32 -14.24 45.75
CA VAL A 246 -16.12 -13.91 46.94
C VAL A 246 -16.69 -15.19 47.57
N ASN A 247 -17.11 -15.14 48.83
CA ASN A 247 -17.62 -16.30 49.59
C ASN A 247 -16.60 -17.44 49.60
N LEU A 248 -15.43 -17.18 50.18
CA LEU A 248 -14.31 -18.13 50.18
C LEU A 248 -14.70 -19.49 50.79
N ILE A 249 -15.65 -19.48 51.73
CA ILE A 249 -16.25 -20.66 52.33
C ILE A 249 -17.77 -20.52 52.26
N SER A 250 -18.47 -21.58 51.86
CA SER A 250 -19.93 -21.52 51.74
C SER A 250 -20.60 -21.59 53.10
N ALA A 251 -21.80 -21.00 53.25
CA ALA A 251 -22.58 -21.10 54.49
C ALA A 251 -22.84 -22.54 54.94
N GLY A 252 -22.95 -23.48 53.99
CA GLY A 252 -23.07 -24.91 54.28
C GLY A 252 -21.79 -25.50 54.86
N ASP A 253 -20.64 -25.13 54.32
CA ASP A 253 -19.33 -25.58 54.81
C ASP A 253 -19.00 -24.98 56.17
N ILE A 254 -19.36 -23.71 56.41
CA ILE A 254 -19.28 -23.06 57.74
C ILE A 254 -20.07 -23.87 58.77
N ALA A 255 -21.32 -24.23 58.45
CA ALA A 255 -22.16 -25.04 59.34
C ALA A 255 -21.56 -26.44 59.58
N GLU A 256 -20.97 -27.05 58.55
CA GLU A 256 -20.32 -28.36 58.65
C GLU A 256 -19.11 -28.33 59.58
N VAL A 257 -18.23 -27.31 59.48
CA VAL A 257 -17.04 -27.20 60.33
C VAL A 257 -17.35 -26.80 61.78
N ALA A 258 -18.44 -26.05 61.99
CA ALA A 258 -18.94 -25.70 63.31
C ALA A 258 -19.69 -26.86 63.99
N SER A 259 -20.02 -27.92 63.25
CA SER A 259 -20.76 -29.07 63.77
C SER A 259 -19.84 -30.05 64.52
N LYS A 260 -20.34 -30.55 65.64
CA LYS A 260 -19.75 -31.70 66.35
C LYS A 260 -20.24 -32.99 65.70
N SER A 261 -19.73 -33.30 64.51
CA SER A 261 -20.29 -34.32 63.61
C SER A 261 -19.97 -35.78 63.96
N PHE A 262 -19.19 -36.04 65.02
CA PHE A 262 -18.81 -37.41 65.38
C PHE A 262 -19.43 -37.86 66.71
N HIS A 263 -20.20 -38.95 66.64
CA HIS A 263 -20.55 -39.80 67.77
C HIS A 263 -19.84 -41.13 67.54
N GLY A 264 -18.92 -41.51 68.42
CA GLY A 264 -18.17 -42.75 68.26
C GLY A 264 -19.07 -43.98 68.24
N GLN A 265 -18.73 -44.96 67.40
CA GLN A 265 -19.48 -46.21 67.33
C GLN A 265 -19.21 -47.08 68.56
N ASP A 266 -20.19 -47.89 68.95
CA ASP A 266 -20.00 -48.92 69.98
C ASP A 266 -18.95 -49.92 69.51
N GLY A 267 -17.99 -50.23 70.38
CA GLY A 267 -16.88 -51.10 70.02
C GLY A 267 -15.93 -51.31 71.20
N LYS A 268 -15.04 -52.29 71.06
CA LYS A 268 -14.12 -52.72 72.11
C LYS A 268 -13.22 -51.61 72.66
N PHE A 269 -12.92 -50.60 71.84
CA PHE A 269 -12.08 -49.46 72.21
C PHE A 269 -12.88 -48.18 72.48
N ALA A 270 -14.20 -48.19 72.28
CA ALA A 270 -15.02 -46.98 72.24
C ALA A 270 -15.01 -46.22 73.58
N GLU A 271 -15.16 -46.91 74.70
CA GLU A 271 -15.22 -46.30 76.03
C GLU A 271 -13.96 -45.48 76.35
N LEU A 272 -12.78 -46.07 76.11
CA LEU A 272 -11.52 -45.40 76.42
C LEU A 272 -11.22 -44.25 75.47
N ILE A 273 -11.47 -44.44 74.17
CA ILE A 273 -11.21 -43.41 73.15
C ILE A 273 -12.09 -42.18 73.40
N GLN A 274 -13.38 -42.39 73.64
CA GLN A 274 -14.32 -41.30 73.93
C GLN A 274 -14.03 -40.61 75.27
N HIS A 275 -13.61 -41.36 76.29
CA HIS A 275 -13.25 -40.80 77.59
C HIS A 275 -12.02 -39.89 77.50
N LEU A 276 -10.99 -40.33 76.76
CA LEU A 276 -9.75 -39.58 76.58
C LEU A 276 -9.85 -38.50 75.49
N LYS A 277 -10.88 -38.54 74.64
CA LYS A 277 -11.06 -37.66 73.48
C LYS A 277 -9.81 -37.64 72.59
N ASN A 278 -9.28 -38.83 72.33
CA ASN A 278 -8.03 -39.03 71.60
C ASN A 278 -8.24 -39.74 70.25
N GLU A 279 -9.44 -39.58 69.66
CA GLU A 279 -9.82 -40.15 68.36
C GLU A 279 -8.75 -39.88 67.30
N ASP A 280 -8.25 -38.64 67.21
CA ASP A 280 -7.27 -38.22 66.20
C ASP A 280 -5.93 -38.95 66.37
N TRP A 281 -5.51 -39.17 67.62
CA TRP A 281 -4.27 -39.90 67.92
C TRP A 281 -4.42 -41.39 67.59
N VAL A 282 -5.55 -41.99 67.93
CA VAL A 282 -5.83 -43.39 67.60
C VAL A 282 -5.98 -43.59 66.09
N SER A 283 -6.66 -42.67 65.41
CA SER A 283 -6.79 -42.69 63.95
C SER A 283 -5.43 -42.56 63.25
N LYS A 284 -4.53 -41.70 63.73
CA LYS A 284 -3.16 -41.64 63.17
C LYS A 284 -2.36 -42.91 63.45
N GLY A 285 -2.54 -43.51 64.63
CA GLY A 285 -1.88 -44.78 64.96
C GLY A 285 -2.38 -45.97 64.14
N ARG A 286 -3.64 -45.92 63.67
CA ARG A 286 -4.25 -46.92 62.77
C ARG A 286 -3.41 -47.09 61.49
N ASP A 287 -2.92 -46.00 60.92
CA ASP A 287 -2.16 -46.01 59.66
C ASP A 287 -0.82 -46.79 59.76
N TYR A 288 -0.32 -47.03 60.98
CA TYR A 288 0.92 -47.76 61.22
C TYR A 288 0.71 -49.24 61.55
N VAL A 289 -0.53 -49.73 61.63
CA VAL A 289 -0.82 -51.11 62.05
C VAL A 289 -0.21 -52.13 61.08
N ASP A 290 -0.33 -51.88 59.77
CA ASP A 290 0.20 -52.77 58.71
C ASP A 290 1.74 -52.82 58.72
N ASP A 291 2.37 -51.66 58.94
CA ASP A 291 3.84 -51.52 58.94
C ASP A 291 4.49 -52.01 60.24
N ALA A 292 3.71 -52.22 61.31
CA ALA A 292 4.23 -52.55 62.64
C ALA A 292 4.67 -54.02 62.83
N GLN A 293 4.63 -54.85 61.78
CA GLN A 293 5.16 -56.23 61.76
C GLN A 293 4.62 -57.10 62.92
N GLY A 294 3.32 -56.97 63.23
CA GLY A 294 2.66 -57.73 64.31
C GLY A 294 2.84 -57.15 65.72
N LYS A 295 3.53 -56.02 65.87
CA LYS A 295 3.54 -55.24 67.11
C LYS A 295 2.42 -54.19 67.11
N CYS A 296 1.92 -53.85 68.29
CA CYS A 296 0.93 -52.80 68.47
C CYS A 296 1.62 -51.42 68.33
N PRO A 297 1.17 -50.53 67.42
CA PRO A 297 1.79 -49.20 67.24
C PRO A 297 1.65 -48.27 68.45
N PHE A 298 0.72 -48.58 69.36
CA PHE A 298 0.42 -47.75 70.53
C PHE A 298 1.25 -48.12 71.78
N CYS A 299 1.52 -49.41 71.99
CA CYS A 299 2.20 -49.91 73.21
C CYS A 299 3.41 -50.80 72.93
N GLN A 300 3.73 -51.10 71.67
CA GLN A 300 4.86 -51.90 71.20
C GLN A 300 4.86 -53.40 71.59
N ASN A 301 3.86 -53.86 72.34
CA ASN A 301 3.65 -55.29 72.64
C ASN A 301 3.08 -56.04 71.42
N GLN A 302 2.99 -57.37 71.51
CA GLN A 302 2.33 -58.18 70.48
C GLN A 302 0.89 -57.69 70.24
N ALA A 303 0.55 -57.39 68.98
CA ALA A 303 -0.78 -56.90 68.64
C ALA A 303 -1.85 -58.00 68.81
N PRO A 304 -3.06 -57.67 69.29
CA PRO A 304 -4.22 -58.54 69.18
C PRO A 304 -4.48 -58.92 67.72
N ALA A 305 -4.89 -60.16 67.46
CA ALA A 305 -5.11 -60.68 66.10
C ALA A 305 -6.09 -59.83 65.27
N ASN A 306 -7.07 -59.19 65.91
CA ASN A 306 -8.12 -58.41 65.24
C ASN A 306 -7.96 -56.89 65.44
N LEU A 307 -6.78 -56.40 65.87
CA LEU A 307 -6.59 -54.97 66.20
C LEU A 307 -6.99 -54.03 65.04
N GLU A 308 -6.57 -54.36 63.82
CA GLU A 308 -6.89 -53.59 62.62
C GLU A 308 -8.40 -53.55 62.37
N GLN A 309 -9.09 -54.70 62.41
CA GLN A 309 -10.54 -54.80 62.23
C GLN A 309 -11.30 -54.05 63.31
N ASP A 310 -10.91 -54.20 64.58
CA ASP A 310 -11.52 -53.55 65.73
C ASP A 310 -11.40 -52.00 65.61
N LEU A 311 -10.27 -51.49 65.09
CA LEU A 311 -10.06 -50.04 64.87
C LEU A 311 -10.81 -49.53 63.64
N THR A 312 -10.77 -50.26 62.53
CA THR A 312 -11.49 -49.90 61.29
C THR A 312 -12.98 -49.82 61.55
N GLN A 313 -13.55 -50.80 62.27
CA GLN A 313 -14.97 -50.79 62.63
C GLN A 313 -15.36 -49.59 63.50
N TYR A 314 -14.50 -49.15 64.41
CA TYR A 314 -14.77 -47.99 65.27
C TYR A 314 -14.86 -46.67 64.49
N PHE A 315 -14.00 -46.50 63.48
CA PHE A 315 -13.94 -45.27 62.67
C PHE A 315 -14.85 -45.29 61.44
N GLU A 316 -15.29 -46.47 61.00
CA GLU A 316 -16.15 -46.65 59.83
C GLU A 316 -17.44 -45.82 59.91
N GLY A 317 -17.78 -45.16 58.78
CA GLY A 317 -19.02 -44.42 58.57
C GLY A 317 -19.06 -42.99 59.16
N GLY A 318 -18.43 -42.76 60.31
CA GLY A 318 -18.53 -41.49 61.06
C GLY A 318 -17.29 -40.59 60.94
N PHE A 319 -16.17 -41.03 61.50
CA PHE A 319 -14.94 -40.23 61.61
C PHE A 319 -14.30 -40.02 60.25
N ASP A 320 -14.09 -41.10 59.49
CA ASP A 320 -13.45 -41.04 58.18
C ASP A 320 -14.26 -40.16 57.21
N SER A 321 -15.59 -40.22 57.29
CA SER A 321 -16.49 -39.35 56.52
C SER A 321 -16.34 -37.88 56.92
N ALA A 322 -16.23 -37.58 58.22
CA ALA A 322 -16.03 -36.21 58.72
C ALA A 322 -14.66 -35.65 58.29
N LEU A 323 -13.59 -36.43 58.45
CA LEU A 323 -12.24 -36.08 58.00
C LEU A 323 -12.21 -35.78 56.50
N GLN A 324 -12.80 -36.64 55.67
CA GLN A 324 -12.86 -36.43 54.22
C GLN A 324 -13.65 -35.18 53.84
N ARG A 325 -14.71 -34.82 54.59
CA ARG A 325 -15.44 -33.56 54.37
C ARG A 325 -14.60 -32.35 54.76
N SER A 326 -13.91 -32.39 55.91
CA SER A 326 -13.02 -31.30 56.34
C SER A 326 -11.88 -31.05 55.34
N ILE A 327 -11.23 -32.11 54.85
CA ILE A 327 -10.18 -32.00 53.82
C ILE A 327 -10.72 -31.38 52.53
N LYS A 328 -11.90 -31.83 52.07
CA LYS A 328 -12.54 -31.27 50.86
C LYS A 328 -12.85 -29.78 51.00
N ILE A 329 -13.35 -29.36 52.16
CA ILE A 329 -13.61 -27.94 52.45
C ILE A 329 -12.29 -27.18 52.43
N GLU A 330 -11.27 -27.64 53.16
CA GLU A 330 -9.95 -27.00 53.21
C GLU A 330 -9.35 -26.82 51.81
N ASP A 331 -9.39 -27.87 50.97
CA ASP A 331 -8.83 -27.81 49.62
C ASP A 331 -9.64 -26.90 48.68
N ALA A 332 -10.97 -26.87 48.82
CA ALA A 332 -11.80 -25.93 48.07
C ALA A 332 -11.46 -24.47 48.43
N VAL A 333 -11.31 -24.17 49.72
CA VAL A 333 -10.93 -22.83 50.20
C VAL A 333 -9.52 -22.47 49.74
N LYS A 334 -8.55 -23.40 49.76
CA LYS A 334 -7.19 -23.16 49.22
C LYS A 334 -7.20 -22.74 47.76
N VAL A 335 -8.00 -23.41 46.93
CA VAL A 335 -8.12 -23.08 45.51
C VAL A 335 -8.67 -21.67 45.31
N LEU A 336 -9.68 -21.26 46.10
CA LEU A 336 -10.22 -19.91 46.06
C LEU A 336 -9.23 -18.88 46.60
N ALA A 337 -8.51 -19.18 47.68
CA ALA A 337 -7.49 -18.30 48.24
C ALA A 337 -6.37 -17.97 47.24
N VAL A 338 -5.91 -18.96 46.46
CA VAL A 338 -4.92 -18.74 45.40
C VAL A 338 -5.47 -17.81 44.31
N LYS A 339 -6.71 -18.02 43.87
CA LYS A 339 -7.36 -17.14 42.88
C LYS A 339 -7.52 -15.71 43.39
N LEU A 340 -7.91 -15.55 44.64
CA LEU A 340 -8.03 -14.23 45.27
C LEU A 340 -6.66 -13.53 45.34
N GLU A 341 -5.59 -14.24 45.68
CA GLU A 341 -4.24 -13.66 45.72
C GLU A 341 -3.76 -13.22 44.33
N ASP A 342 -4.10 -13.96 43.27
CA ASP A 342 -3.82 -13.55 41.87
C ASP A 342 -4.60 -12.27 41.49
N GLU A 343 -5.87 -12.17 41.91
CA GLU A 343 -6.70 -10.97 41.71
C GLU A 343 -6.13 -9.76 42.48
N ILE A 344 -5.73 -9.95 43.74
CA ILE A 344 -5.08 -8.91 44.57
C ILE A 344 -3.74 -8.49 43.96
N SER A 345 -2.93 -9.42 43.47
CA SER A 345 -1.66 -9.10 42.81
C SER A 345 -1.87 -8.25 41.55
N THR A 346 -2.94 -8.54 40.80
CA THR A 346 -3.31 -7.74 39.62
C THR A 346 -3.77 -6.33 40.03
N LEU A 347 -4.50 -6.21 41.13
CA LEU A 347 -4.88 -4.92 41.72
C LEU A 347 -3.64 -4.11 42.16
N GLU A 348 -2.70 -4.71 42.87
CA GLU A 348 -1.45 -4.03 43.30
C GLU A 348 -0.65 -3.50 42.11
N VAL A 349 -0.57 -4.26 41.01
CA VAL A 349 0.07 -3.79 39.77
C VAL A 349 -0.68 -2.58 39.20
N ALA A 350 -2.00 -2.61 39.15
CA ALA A 350 -2.81 -1.48 38.65
C ALA A 350 -2.65 -0.23 39.52
N LEU A 351 -2.62 -0.38 40.85
CA LEU A 351 -2.39 0.71 41.80
C LEU A 351 -1.02 1.35 41.59
N SER A 352 0.04 0.55 41.40
CA SER A 352 1.40 1.05 41.19
C SER A 352 1.59 1.86 39.89
N GLN A 353 0.71 1.68 38.91
CA GLN A 353 0.76 2.37 37.61
C GLN A 353 0.06 3.72 37.62
N ASP A 354 -0.82 3.98 38.60
CA ASP A 354 -1.60 5.22 38.69
C ASP A 354 -1.17 6.07 39.88
N ILE A 355 -0.30 7.06 39.60
CA ILE A 355 0.29 7.98 40.58
C ILE A 355 -0.78 8.86 41.28
N GLU A 356 -2.00 8.95 40.71
CA GLU A 356 -3.10 9.74 41.29
C GLU A 356 -4.01 8.93 42.23
N VAL A 357 -3.81 7.61 42.36
CA VAL A 357 -4.54 6.81 43.35
C VAL A 357 -3.94 7.04 44.74
N ILE A 358 -4.81 7.17 45.74
CA ILE A 358 -4.41 7.28 47.14
C ILE A 358 -4.00 5.89 47.63
N GLU A 359 -2.71 5.57 47.49
CA GLU A 359 -2.12 4.28 47.88
C GLU A 359 -2.29 3.97 49.38
N ASP A 360 -2.38 5.02 50.21
CA ASP A 360 -2.46 4.94 51.68
C ASP A 360 -3.69 4.18 52.20
N ASP A 361 -4.80 4.12 51.44
CA ASP A 361 -6.03 3.44 51.85
C ASP A 361 -6.09 1.97 51.42
N PHE A 362 -5.40 1.60 50.32
CA PHE A 362 -5.47 0.25 49.75
C PHE A 362 -4.53 -0.74 50.44
N ALA A 363 -3.31 -0.31 50.79
CA ALA A 363 -2.32 -1.22 51.39
C ALA A 363 -2.79 -1.85 52.72
N PRO A 364 -3.41 -1.11 53.66
CA PRO A 364 -3.96 -1.70 54.88
C PRO A 364 -5.10 -2.68 54.59
N ALA A 365 -6.02 -2.33 53.69
CA ALA A 365 -7.15 -3.17 53.32
C ALA A 365 -6.71 -4.51 52.71
N ILE A 366 -5.72 -4.46 51.79
CA ILE A 366 -5.12 -5.66 51.20
C ILE A 366 -4.45 -6.53 52.27
N SER A 367 -3.71 -5.91 53.20
CA SER A 367 -3.06 -6.64 54.29
C SER A 367 -4.09 -7.35 55.18
N HIS A 368 -5.18 -6.67 55.54
CA HIS A 368 -6.25 -7.25 56.35
C HIS A 368 -6.91 -8.44 55.65
N VAL A 369 -7.19 -8.34 54.34
CA VAL A 369 -7.74 -9.48 53.57
C VAL A 369 -6.77 -10.67 53.60
N ARG A 370 -5.47 -10.44 53.35
CA ARG A 370 -4.45 -11.51 53.38
C ARG A 370 -4.33 -12.16 54.76
N GLU A 371 -4.41 -11.39 55.83
CA GLU A 371 -4.38 -11.90 57.21
C GLU A 371 -5.64 -12.71 57.53
N ALA A 372 -6.83 -12.24 57.15
CA ALA A 372 -8.08 -12.95 57.32
C ALA A 372 -8.09 -14.29 56.59
N VAL A 373 -7.60 -14.33 55.33
CA VAL A 373 -7.48 -15.57 54.55
C VAL A 373 -6.50 -16.56 55.20
N LYS A 374 -5.34 -16.07 55.69
CA LYS A 374 -4.37 -16.91 56.40
C LYS A 374 -4.96 -17.52 57.68
N LEU A 375 -5.73 -16.74 58.43
CA LEU A 375 -6.42 -17.20 59.63
C LEU A 375 -7.45 -18.28 59.29
N LEU A 376 -8.32 -18.04 58.29
CA LEU A 376 -9.30 -19.03 57.82
C LEU A 376 -8.64 -20.36 57.41
N LEU A 377 -7.54 -20.31 56.65
CA LEU A 377 -6.82 -21.52 56.25
C LEU A 377 -6.17 -22.24 57.44
N SER A 378 -5.74 -21.51 58.47
CA SER A 378 -5.21 -22.09 59.71
C SER A 378 -6.30 -22.81 60.50
N GLU A 379 -7.46 -22.19 60.66
CA GLU A 379 -8.63 -22.77 61.34
C GLU A 379 -9.08 -24.04 60.62
N LEU A 380 -9.20 -24.02 59.28
CA LEU A 380 -9.58 -25.20 58.50
C LEU A 380 -8.55 -26.33 58.59
N ARG A 381 -7.26 -26.01 58.64
CA ARG A 381 -6.21 -27.00 58.86
C ARG A 381 -6.31 -27.62 60.26
N GLU A 382 -6.60 -26.82 61.27
CA GLU A 382 -6.85 -27.31 62.64
C GLU A 382 -8.04 -28.28 62.64
N ARG A 383 -9.13 -27.92 61.97
CA ARG A 383 -10.30 -28.79 61.78
C ARG A 383 -9.97 -30.10 61.06
N SER A 384 -9.15 -30.08 60.01
CA SER A 384 -8.68 -31.30 59.34
C SER A 384 -7.80 -32.17 60.24
N SER A 385 -7.04 -31.57 61.15
CA SER A 385 -6.23 -32.30 62.14
C SER A 385 -7.03 -32.85 63.32
N HIS A 386 -8.19 -32.25 63.59
CA HIS A 386 -9.12 -32.57 64.67
C HIS A 386 -10.58 -32.63 64.15
N PRO A 387 -10.95 -33.60 63.29
CA PRO A 387 -12.23 -33.63 62.58
C PRO A 387 -13.47 -33.77 63.47
N THR A 388 -13.28 -34.05 64.75
CA THR A 388 -14.37 -34.22 65.74
C THR A 388 -14.59 -32.97 66.58
N GLN A 389 -13.65 -32.01 66.56
CA GLN A 389 -13.72 -30.78 67.34
C GLN A 389 -14.34 -29.64 66.51
N PRO A 390 -15.45 -29.04 66.97
CA PRO A 390 -16.06 -27.93 66.26
C PRO A 390 -15.13 -26.72 66.29
N ILE A 391 -15.03 -26.01 65.16
CA ILE A 391 -14.29 -24.76 65.07
C ILE A 391 -15.24 -23.62 64.68
N GLU A 392 -14.93 -22.42 65.14
CA GLU A 392 -15.53 -21.19 64.63
C GLU A 392 -14.59 -20.66 63.54
N VAL A 393 -15.14 -20.35 62.36
CA VAL A 393 -14.36 -19.84 61.24
C VAL A 393 -14.53 -18.34 61.10
N SER A 394 -13.42 -17.67 60.81
CA SER A 394 -13.38 -16.23 60.60
C SER A 394 -14.17 -15.82 59.34
N ASP A 395 -14.99 -14.78 59.46
CA ASP A 395 -15.75 -14.21 58.33
C ASP A 395 -14.85 -13.29 57.50
N VAL A 396 -14.29 -13.84 56.43
CA VAL A 396 -13.43 -13.12 55.48
C VAL A 396 -14.24 -12.17 54.58
N ASP A 397 -15.53 -12.44 54.37
CA ASP A 397 -16.35 -11.70 53.41
C ASP A 397 -16.58 -10.25 53.89
N VAL A 398 -16.61 -10.01 55.20
CA VAL A 398 -16.69 -8.66 55.77
C VAL A 398 -15.49 -7.82 55.33
N VAL A 399 -14.28 -8.31 55.56
CA VAL A 399 -13.02 -7.59 55.24
C VAL A 399 -12.87 -7.45 53.73
N LEU A 400 -13.22 -8.49 52.97
CA LEU A 400 -13.22 -8.45 51.52
C LEU A 400 -14.20 -7.39 50.98
N SER A 401 -15.38 -7.25 51.58
CA SER A 401 -16.36 -6.23 51.18
C SER A 401 -15.86 -4.81 51.36
N GLU A 402 -14.98 -4.55 52.34
CA GLU A 402 -14.35 -3.24 52.53
C GLU A 402 -13.38 -2.93 51.40
N LEU A 403 -12.54 -3.89 51.01
CA LEU A 403 -11.65 -3.73 49.85
C LEU A 403 -12.45 -3.49 48.56
N VAL A 404 -13.52 -4.26 48.32
CA VAL A 404 -14.39 -4.07 47.15
C VAL A 404 -14.99 -2.67 47.12
N LYS A 405 -15.48 -2.15 48.26
CA LYS A 405 -16.01 -0.78 48.35
C LYS A 405 -14.97 0.28 48.02
N LEU A 406 -13.71 0.09 48.43
CA LEU A 406 -12.61 1.01 48.08
C LEU A 406 -12.35 1.02 46.58
N ILE A 407 -12.34 -0.16 45.94
CA ILE A 407 -12.18 -0.30 44.49
C ILE A 407 -13.32 0.41 43.75
N ASP A 408 -14.56 0.19 44.17
CA ASP A 408 -15.74 0.80 43.54
C ASP A 408 -15.71 2.33 43.66
N ALA A 409 -15.38 2.86 44.83
CA ALA A 409 -15.29 4.30 45.07
C ALA A 409 -14.21 4.96 44.19
N GLU A 410 -13.03 4.34 44.06
CA GLU A 410 -11.97 4.88 43.20
C GLU A 410 -12.32 4.75 41.71
N ASN A 411 -12.96 3.65 41.30
CA ASN A 411 -13.45 3.47 39.94
C ASN A 411 -14.53 4.50 39.55
N GLU A 412 -15.37 4.93 40.51
CA GLU A 412 -16.30 6.03 40.31
C GLU A 412 -15.57 7.36 40.08
N ARG A 413 -14.56 7.67 40.90
CA ARG A 413 -13.73 8.87 40.74
C ARG A 413 -13.00 8.90 39.39
N ILE A 414 -12.46 7.76 38.97
CA ILE A 414 -11.83 7.58 37.65
C ILE A 414 -12.84 7.84 36.53
N GLU A 415 -14.08 7.33 36.64
CA GLU A 415 -15.11 7.55 35.62
C GLU A 415 -15.49 9.04 35.53
N GLN A 416 -15.71 9.71 36.66
CA GLN A 416 -16.03 11.14 36.70
C GLN A 416 -14.93 11.97 36.06
N HIS A 417 -13.66 11.68 36.38
CA HIS A 417 -12.50 12.31 35.75
C HIS A 417 -12.46 12.05 34.25
N ASN A 418 -12.62 10.79 33.82
CA ASN A 418 -12.62 10.41 32.41
C ASN A 418 -13.74 11.10 31.64
N GLN A 419 -14.92 11.28 32.23
CA GLN A 419 -16.03 12.00 31.61
C GLN A 419 -15.66 13.47 31.37
N ILE A 420 -15.02 14.13 32.33
CA ILE A 420 -14.50 15.50 32.16
C ILE A 420 -13.48 15.53 31.01
N VAL A 421 -12.54 14.58 30.98
CA VAL A 421 -11.52 14.49 29.92
C VAL A 421 -12.14 14.22 28.55
N ARG A 422 -13.12 13.32 28.43
CA ARG A 422 -13.82 13.04 27.17
C ARG A 422 -14.55 14.28 26.65
N ASN A 423 -15.22 15.02 27.53
CA ASN A 423 -15.89 16.27 27.17
C ASN A 423 -14.89 17.31 26.64
N VAL A 424 -13.72 17.43 27.29
CA VAL A 424 -12.60 18.27 26.82
C VAL A 424 -12.07 17.77 25.47
N GLY A 425 -11.91 16.45 25.28
CA GLY A 425 -11.42 15.86 24.03
C GLY A 425 -12.36 16.12 22.85
N VAL A 426 -13.66 15.87 23.03
CA VAL A 426 -14.70 16.16 22.02
C VAL A 426 -14.70 17.64 21.67
N GLU A 427 -14.66 18.50 22.69
CA GLU A 427 -14.66 19.94 22.49
C GLU A 427 -13.38 20.45 21.83
N ARG A 428 -12.22 19.83 22.11
CA ARG A 428 -10.97 20.10 21.38
C ARG A 428 -11.07 19.72 19.91
N THR A 429 -11.61 18.55 19.58
CA THR A 429 -11.78 18.13 18.18
C THR A 429 -12.73 19.08 17.44
N LYS A 430 -13.84 19.47 18.07
CA LYS A 430 -14.74 20.49 17.52
C LYS A 430 -14.02 21.81 17.32
N LEU A 431 -13.28 22.30 18.31
CA LEU A 431 -12.52 23.54 18.21
C LEU A 431 -11.49 23.51 17.07
N ILE A 432 -10.81 22.38 16.84
CA ILE A 432 -9.89 22.21 15.72
C ILE A 432 -10.66 22.33 14.40
N ASN A 433 -11.74 21.58 14.22
CA ASN A 433 -12.55 21.61 13.00
C ASN A 433 -13.09 23.01 12.73
N ASP A 434 -13.74 23.61 13.73
CA ASP A 434 -14.32 24.95 13.65
C ASP A 434 -13.24 26.01 13.34
N GLY A 435 -12.05 25.89 13.94
CA GLY A 435 -10.91 26.76 13.66
C GLY A 435 -10.37 26.62 12.23
N TRP A 436 -10.32 25.40 11.70
CA TRP A 436 -9.98 25.17 10.29
C TRP A 436 -11.02 25.74 9.34
N ILE A 437 -12.31 25.59 9.64
CA ILE A 437 -13.38 26.14 8.81
C ILE A 437 -13.34 27.67 8.83
N ALA A 438 -13.16 28.30 9.99
CA ALA A 438 -13.01 29.75 10.12
C ALA A 438 -11.79 30.27 9.35
N PHE A 439 -10.67 29.53 9.39
CA PHE A 439 -9.46 29.86 8.63
C PHE A 439 -9.68 29.79 7.11
N LEU A 440 -10.28 28.71 6.62
CA LEU A 440 -10.53 28.50 5.19
C LEU A 440 -11.60 29.44 4.62
N SER A 441 -12.58 29.83 5.45
CA SER A 441 -13.61 30.81 5.11
C SER A 441 -13.10 32.25 5.09
N GLY A 442 -11.93 32.50 5.69
CA GLY A 442 -11.30 33.82 5.68
C GLY A 442 -11.05 34.30 4.25
N THR A 443 -11.41 35.56 3.96
CA THR A 443 -11.42 36.12 2.61
C THR A 443 -10.11 35.92 1.86
N ALA A 444 -8.96 36.16 2.51
CA ALA A 444 -7.64 35.98 1.90
C ALA A 444 -7.37 34.51 1.51
N VAL A 445 -7.65 33.57 2.42
CA VAL A 445 -7.41 32.13 2.22
C VAL A 445 -8.37 31.55 1.17
N SER A 446 -9.66 31.89 1.26
CA SER A 446 -10.68 31.41 0.32
C SER A 446 -10.42 31.86 -1.12
N ILE A 447 -9.97 33.12 -1.31
CA ILE A 447 -9.63 33.64 -2.64
C ILE A 447 -8.47 32.86 -3.25
N GLU A 448 -7.39 32.64 -2.50
CA GLU A 448 -6.22 31.92 -3.01
C GLU A 448 -6.52 30.44 -3.27
N MET A 449 -7.31 29.79 -2.41
CA MET A 449 -7.76 28.41 -2.62
C MET A 449 -8.65 28.26 -3.85
N LYS A 450 -9.59 29.20 -4.08
CA LYS A 450 -10.44 29.21 -5.29
C LYS A 450 -9.64 29.47 -6.56
N LYS A 451 -8.67 30.39 -6.51
CA LYS A 451 -7.76 30.64 -7.63
C LYS A 451 -7.01 29.36 -7.98
N PHE A 452 -6.34 28.75 -7.00
CA PHE A 452 -5.53 27.56 -7.20
C PHE A 452 -6.35 26.37 -7.73
N ASN A 453 -7.50 26.06 -7.12
CA ASN A 453 -8.39 24.99 -7.61
C ASN A 453 -8.96 25.28 -9.01
N GLY A 454 -9.23 26.55 -9.32
CA GLY A 454 -9.69 26.98 -10.65
C GLY A 454 -8.62 26.85 -11.74
N PHE A 455 -7.34 26.85 -11.39
CA PHE A 455 -6.24 26.60 -12.32
C PHE A 455 -5.99 25.11 -12.54
N GLU A 456 -6.14 24.25 -11.54
CA GLU A 456 -5.98 22.79 -11.71
C GLU A 456 -7.12 22.12 -12.50
N THR A 457 -8.30 22.75 -12.51
CA THR A 457 -9.49 22.23 -13.22
C THR A 457 -9.60 22.70 -14.67
N ARG A 458 -8.73 23.63 -15.09
CA ARG A 458 -8.57 24.10 -16.48
C ARG A 458 -7.49 23.31 -17.18
#